data_AF-A0A351F7Z9-F1
#
_entry.id   AF-A0A351F7Z9-F1
#
_cell.length_a   1.000
_cell.length_b   1.000
_cell.length_c   1.000
_cell.angle_alpha   90.00
_cell.angle_beta   90.00
_cell.angle_gamma   90.00
#
_symmetry.space_group_name_H-M   'P 1'
#
loop_
_entity.id
_entity.type
_entity.pdbx_description
1 polymer ?
#
loop_
_entity_poly.entity_id
_entity_poly.type
_entity_poly.pdbx_seq_one_letter_code
_entity_poly.pdbx_strand_id
1 'polypeptide(L)'
;MKKILLSVLSVALCLCLVVPIGVTAFAKNEEAPIVAESNVTLEEYLADAEAHGNKVQVVNGGVNDTLDKIGDAFGDLASTDLKTVFMKALAKAINLLSNTLINFIGKALGFVIPQTSVIHDFAGFNLDDYGNFYKGMSEFLDAPAAGAKWHLGYAQASILPDDFGETPYTMGGYGLMATTTETFDGLWVRTIVLNDGTGRGNVAFCVLDAIGIANADVRLIREAISDFAAANNIVSVNVSVTHTHSGIDLQGVWDNTVNNVLNNLILSNLGLSDIHSGVNRTFLNKIIEQCSATIKSAYADMTAGTLTLAKKDIADDYLRDRTAPYTFDGNLYRLMFTPDNKNEKGTVIATFSAHPENSGYGHVVISADFVPYIEEVVNKAGYNFIYIQGCIGTITYQRGASDDGLDLTRHEEAVRYGYEMGYIILGLTKSEAECKKMNYALGDFLGEAEYGANEGYTSWYKDWKSVSETEVAPMLNIAHKQYIIEVSNVLMDIVGKTGITDYFFLYDKTADKYYTVTEAGYMELGDSLLVELCPGETYGELLMGGDGLKGFKYKSLRETYGENIIVFDLMNDAIGYIEPDDDFVMAGVQYSEKKESFDTDTWCLISWGQNTASKVISEFMDLVDSVK
;
A
#
# COMPACT_ATOMS: atom_id res chain seq x y z
N MET A 1 -4.07 -27.13 11.61
CA MET A 1 -5.45 -26.99 12.14
C MET A 1 -5.55 -26.09 13.38
N LYS A 2 -4.76 -26.28 14.45
CA LYS A 2 -4.81 -25.42 15.66
C LYS A 2 -4.58 -23.92 15.37
N LYS A 3 -3.60 -23.57 14.53
CA LYS A 3 -3.35 -22.19 14.08
C LYS A 3 -4.49 -21.61 13.23
N ILE A 4 -5.12 -22.42 12.38
CA ILE A 4 -6.22 -22.01 11.49
C ILE A 4 -7.49 -21.71 12.29
N LEU A 5 -7.80 -22.55 13.29
CA LEU A 5 -8.91 -22.30 14.22
C LEU A 5 -8.67 -21.04 15.07
N LEU A 6 -7.42 -20.80 15.47
CA LEU A 6 -7.00 -19.57 16.13
C LEU A 6 -7.12 -18.36 15.20
N SER A 7 -6.73 -18.43 13.93
CA SER A 7 -6.92 -17.34 12.96
C SER A 7 -8.39 -17.03 12.71
N VAL A 8 -9.24 -18.06 12.58
CA VAL A 8 -10.70 -17.90 12.44
C VAL A 8 -11.34 -17.33 13.72
N LEU A 9 -10.91 -17.78 14.90
CA LEU A 9 -11.33 -17.18 16.17
C LEU A 9 -10.79 -15.77 16.35
N SER A 10 -9.58 -15.47 15.88
CA SER A 10 -8.98 -14.13 15.92
C SER A 10 -9.70 -13.18 14.98
N VAL A 11 -10.13 -13.64 13.80
CA VAL A 11 -10.99 -12.86 12.89
C VAL A 11 -12.39 -12.70 13.46
N ALA A 12 -12.97 -13.71 14.10
CA ALA A 12 -14.23 -13.58 14.85
C ALA A 12 -14.09 -12.64 16.07
N LEU A 13 -12.95 -12.65 16.77
CA LEU A 13 -12.64 -11.72 17.85
C LEU A 13 -12.37 -10.30 17.31
N CYS A 14 -11.70 -10.14 16.16
CA CYS A 14 -11.53 -8.85 15.50
C CYS A 14 -12.87 -8.30 14.98
N LEU A 15 -13.73 -9.16 14.43
CA LEU A 15 -15.12 -8.81 14.08
C LEU A 15 -15.95 -8.41 15.31
N CYS A 16 -15.72 -9.05 16.47
CA CYS A 16 -16.30 -8.64 17.75
C CYS A 16 -15.65 -7.38 18.35
N LEU A 17 -14.47 -6.97 17.87
CA LEU A 17 -13.80 -5.72 18.25
C LEU A 17 -14.22 -4.56 17.34
N VAL A 18 -14.64 -4.84 16.09
CA VAL A 18 -15.20 -3.85 15.14
C VAL A 18 -16.61 -3.39 15.55
N VAL A 19 -17.30 -4.14 16.41
CA VAL A 19 -18.55 -3.71 17.04
C VAL A 19 -18.38 -3.70 18.56
N PRO A 20 -18.35 -2.54 19.23
CA PRO A 20 -18.29 -2.49 20.68
C PRO A 20 -19.67 -2.80 21.26
N ILE A 21 -20.11 -4.06 21.20
CA ILE A 21 -21.11 -4.56 22.14
C ILE A 21 -20.33 -4.97 23.38
N GLY A 22 -20.34 -4.07 24.36
CA GLY A 22 -19.49 -4.14 25.54
C GLY A 22 -19.50 -5.49 26.26
N VAL A 23 -18.30 -6.01 26.49
CA VAL A 23 -17.97 -6.74 27.71
C VAL A 23 -16.57 -6.28 28.15
N THR A 24 -16.54 -5.52 29.23
CA THR A 24 -15.33 -5.18 29.99
C THR A 24 -14.68 -6.43 30.60
N ALA A 25 -13.34 -6.38 30.76
CA ALA A 25 -12.42 -7.38 31.32
C ALA A 25 -11.86 -8.33 30.25
N PHE A 26 -10.54 -8.45 30.03
CA PHE A 26 -9.46 -8.56 31.00
C PHE A 26 -8.15 -7.98 30.45
N ALA A 27 -7.55 -7.04 31.18
CA ALA A 27 -6.12 -6.80 31.13
C ALA A 27 -5.63 -6.74 32.58
N LYS A 28 -4.98 -7.81 33.04
CA LYS A 28 -4.04 -7.74 34.14
C LYS A 28 -2.98 -8.82 33.97
N ASN A 29 -1.74 -8.35 34.04
CA ASN A 29 -0.48 -9.07 34.06
C ASN A 29 -0.55 -10.39 34.86
N GLU A 30 0.00 -11.46 34.29
CA GLU A 30 0.90 -12.40 34.97
C GLU A 30 1.44 -13.41 33.93
N GLU A 31 2.74 -13.69 34.00
CA GLU A 31 3.38 -14.80 33.31
C GLU A 31 2.61 -16.09 33.64
N ALA A 32 2.13 -16.80 32.61
CA ALA A 32 1.44 -18.07 32.80
C ALA A 32 2.24 -19.24 32.20
N PRO A 33 2.20 -20.43 32.84
CA PRO A 33 3.22 -21.45 32.74
C PRO A 33 3.02 -22.38 31.55
N ILE A 34 4.08 -23.10 31.20
CA ILE A 34 4.06 -24.21 30.25
C ILE A 34 3.07 -25.28 30.75
N VAL A 35 1.96 -25.45 30.04
CA VAL A 35 1.02 -26.57 30.24
C VAL A 35 1.28 -27.61 29.16
N ALA A 36 1.53 -28.85 29.60
CA ALA A 36 1.80 -30.01 28.76
C ALA A 36 0.66 -30.28 27.77
N GLU A 37 1.01 -30.53 26.51
CA GLU A 37 0.08 -30.89 25.44
C GLU A 37 -0.61 -32.23 25.73
N SER A 38 -1.95 -32.24 25.75
CA SER A 38 -2.74 -33.43 25.50
C SER A 38 -3.26 -33.39 24.06
N ASN A 39 -2.88 -34.39 23.27
CA ASN A 39 -3.35 -34.58 21.90
C ASN A 39 -4.67 -35.32 21.94
N VAL A 40 -5.79 -34.59 21.77
CA VAL A 40 -7.10 -35.18 21.54
C VAL A 40 -7.44 -35.04 20.06
N THR A 41 -7.82 -36.14 19.44
CA THR A 41 -8.17 -36.22 18.02
C THR A 41 -9.61 -35.72 17.77
N LEU A 42 -9.91 -35.33 16.53
CA LEU A 42 -11.24 -34.85 16.14
C LEU A 42 -12.33 -35.92 16.39
N GLU A 43 -11.99 -37.19 16.29
CA GLU A 43 -12.88 -38.32 16.55
C GLU A 43 -13.22 -38.46 18.04
N GLU A 44 -12.27 -38.20 18.94
CA GLU A 44 -12.49 -38.21 20.39
C GLU A 44 -13.36 -37.03 20.85
N TYR A 45 -13.21 -35.87 20.22
CA TYR A 45 -14.05 -34.70 20.48
C TYR A 45 -15.52 -34.92 20.06
N LEU A 46 -15.73 -35.57 18.91
CA LEU A 46 -17.06 -35.87 18.40
C LEU A 46 -17.77 -36.96 19.23
N ALA A 47 -17.02 -37.96 19.71
CA ALA A 47 -17.53 -38.98 20.63
C ALA A 47 -17.92 -38.39 22.00
N ASP A 48 -17.17 -37.41 22.49
CA ASP A 48 -17.47 -36.68 23.74
C ASP A 48 -18.74 -35.83 23.61
N ALA A 49 -18.92 -35.13 22.49
CA ALA A 49 -20.13 -34.34 22.21
C ALA A 49 -21.39 -35.22 22.10
N GLU A 50 -21.26 -36.42 21.55
CA GLU A 50 -22.36 -37.40 21.44
C GLU A 50 -22.71 -38.02 22.80
N ALA A 51 -21.70 -38.31 23.63
CA ALA A 51 -21.87 -38.82 25.00
C ALA A 51 -22.53 -37.80 25.95
N HIS A 52 -22.34 -36.49 25.69
CA HIS A 52 -22.93 -35.39 26.47
C HIS A 52 -24.24 -34.83 25.90
N GLY A 53 -24.81 -35.45 24.86
CA GLY A 53 -26.17 -35.19 24.39
C GLY A 53 -26.39 -33.82 23.72
N ASN A 54 -25.34 -33.12 23.30
CA ASN A 54 -25.44 -31.84 22.60
C ASN A 54 -25.78 -32.06 21.13
N LYS A 55 -27.08 -32.16 20.81
CA LYS A 55 -27.58 -32.23 19.43
C LYS A 55 -27.46 -30.87 18.76
N VAL A 56 -26.48 -30.70 17.88
CA VAL A 56 -26.43 -29.60 16.91
C VAL A 56 -27.59 -29.78 15.92
N GLN A 57 -28.48 -28.78 15.82
CA GLN A 57 -29.51 -28.76 14.79
C GLN A 57 -28.90 -28.41 13.44
N VAL A 58 -29.00 -29.33 12.49
CA VAL A 58 -28.64 -29.12 11.09
C VAL A 58 -29.71 -28.24 10.43
N VAL A 59 -29.35 -27.02 10.05
CA VAL A 59 -30.13 -26.21 9.11
C VAL A 59 -29.85 -26.76 7.71
N ASN A 60 -30.83 -27.45 7.11
CA ASN A 60 -30.74 -27.92 5.73
C ASN A 60 -30.89 -26.75 4.76
N GLY A 61 -29.78 -26.16 4.34
CA GLY A 61 -29.69 -25.24 3.23
C GLY A 61 -28.49 -25.56 2.34
N GLY A 62 -28.75 -26.01 1.10
CA GLY A 62 -27.89 -25.77 -0.06
C GLY A 62 -26.52 -26.45 -0.20
N VAL A 63 -26.19 -27.51 0.53
CA VAL A 63 -24.85 -28.16 0.45
C VAL A 63 -24.54 -28.75 -0.94
N ASN A 64 -25.55 -29.14 -1.72
CA ASN A 64 -25.33 -29.80 -3.02
C ASN A 64 -24.79 -28.85 -4.09
N ASP A 65 -25.16 -27.57 -4.05
CA ASP A 65 -24.67 -26.55 -5.02
C ASP A 65 -23.17 -26.24 -4.80
N THR A 66 -22.71 -26.37 -3.55
CA THR A 66 -21.30 -26.23 -3.17
C THR A 66 -20.47 -27.45 -3.56
N LEU A 67 -21.05 -28.66 -3.49
CA LEU A 67 -20.40 -29.91 -3.92
C LEU A 67 -20.26 -30.02 -5.43
N ASP A 68 -21.24 -29.53 -6.20
CA ASP A 68 -21.17 -29.52 -7.66
C ASP A 68 -20.09 -28.53 -8.15
N LYS A 69 -19.93 -27.37 -7.49
CA LYS A 69 -18.82 -26.43 -7.73
C LYS A 69 -17.44 -26.99 -7.37
N ILE A 70 -17.38 -27.87 -6.36
CA ILE A 70 -16.16 -28.62 -6.03
C ILE A 70 -15.84 -29.61 -7.15
N GLY A 71 -16.85 -30.21 -7.80
CA GLY A 71 -16.70 -31.11 -8.94
C GLY A 71 -16.08 -30.45 -10.18
N ASP A 72 -16.45 -29.19 -10.45
CA ASP A 72 -15.91 -28.42 -11.59
C ASP A 72 -14.44 -27.99 -11.39
N ALA A 73 -13.96 -27.94 -10.14
CA ALA A 73 -12.56 -27.63 -9.80
C ALA A 73 -11.56 -28.75 -10.17
N PHE A 74 -12.04 -29.90 -10.68
CA PHE A 74 -11.22 -31.05 -11.08
C PHE A 74 -10.91 -31.09 -12.60
N GLY A 75 -11.19 -30.02 -13.34
CA GLY A 75 -10.93 -29.90 -14.78
C GLY A 75 -9.48 -29.58 -15.13
N ASP A 76 -8.92 -30.42 -16.01
CA ASP A 76 -7.62 -30.39 -16.70
C ASP A 76 -6.34 -30.73 -15.90
N LEU A 77 -6.01 -32.02 -15.96
CA LEU A 77 -4.83 -32.64 -15.38
C LEU A 77 -3.71 -32.71 -16.43
N ALA A 78 -2.83 -31.73 -16.46
CA ALA A 78 -1.54 -31.85 -17.12
C ALA A 78 -0.44 -31.11 -16.34
N SER A 79 0.58 -31.87 -15.93
CA SER A 79 1.94 -31.49 -15.50
C SER A 79 2.25 -31.06 -14.05
N THR A 80 1.50 -31.46 -13.02
CA THR A 80 1.87 -31.14 -11.61
C THR A 80 1.84 -32.37 -10.71
N ASP A 81 2.71 -32.41 -9.69
CA ASP A 81 2.65 -33.39 -8.60
C ASP A 81 1.22 -33.42 -8.01
N LEU A 82 0.62 -34.61 -7.91
CA LEU A 82 -0.73 -34.79 -7.35
C LEU A 82 -0.85 -34.16 -5.95
N LYS A 83 0.24 -34.17 -5.16
CA LYS A 83 0.29 -33.51 -3.85
C LYS A 83 0.08 -32.01 -3.98
N THR A 84 0.79 -31.35 -4.90
CA THR A 84 0.65 -29.90 -5.15
C THR A 84 -0.77 -29.53 -5.56
N VAL A 85 -1.36 -30.27 -6.51
CA VAL A 85 -2.74 -30.01 -6.97
C VAL A 85 -3.71 -30.13 -5.80
N PHE A 86 -3.57 -31.19 -5.01
CA PHE A 86 -4.40 -31.40 -3.81
C PHE A 86 -4.22 -30.29 -2.78
N MET A 87 -3.00 -29.85 -2.50
CA MET A 87 -2.72 -28.81 -1.50
C MET A 87 -3.19 -27.43 -1.95
N LYS A 88 -3.06 -27.08 -3.24
CA LYS A 88 -3.67 -25.86 -3.80
C LYS A 88 -5.20 -25.91 -3.74
N ALA A 89 -5.81 -27.05 -4.05
CA ALA A 89 -7.26 -27.24 -3.89
C ALA A 89 -7.70 -27.11 -2.42
N LEU A 90 -6.90 -27.62 -1.47
CA LEU A 90 -7.14 -27.47 -0.04
C LEU A 90 -7.04 -26.00 0.40
N ALA A 91 -6.05 -25.22 -0.09
CA ALA A 91 -6.00 -23.77 0.15
C ALA A 91 -7.28 -23.08 -0.32
N LYS A 92 -7.72 -23.33 -1.56
CA LYS A 92 -8.96 -22.76 -2.10
C LYS A 92 -10.19 -23.13 -1.26
N ALA A 93 -10.28 -24.37 -0.78
CA ALA A 93 -11.36 -24.80 0.11
C ALA A 93 -11.32 -24.09 1.47
N ILE A 94 -10.14 -23.90 2.08
CA ILE A 94 -9.96 -23.15 3.33
C ILE A 94 -10.37 -21.68 3.12
N ASN A 95 -9.92 -21.05 2.05
CA ASN A 95 -10.23 -19.65 1.73
C ASN A 95 -11.72 -19.44 1.49
N LEU A 96 -12.38 -20.35 0.77
CA LEU A 96 -13.82 -20.32 0.57
C LEU A 96 -14.60 -20.40 1.90
N LEU A 97 -14.20 -21.30 2.79
CA LEU A 97 -14.81 -21.43 4.13
C LEU A 97 -14.58 -20.17 4.97
N SER A 98 -13.38 -19.61 4.93
CA SER A 98 -13.02 -18.38 5.65
C SER A 98 -13.87 -17.20 5.17
N ASN A 99 -13.88 -16.93 3.86
CA ASN A 99 -14.70 -15.88 3.26
C ASN A 99 -16.18 -16.07 3.55
N THR A 100 -16.70 -17.31 3.50
CA THR A 100 -18.11 -17.60 3.81
C THR A 100 -18.44 -17.25 5.25
N LEU A 101 -17.58 -17.63 6.20
CA LEU A 101 -17.78 -17.34 7.62
C LEU A 101 -17.70 -15.84 7.93
N ILE A 102 -16.70 -15.15 7.39
CA ILE A 102 -16.53 -13.70 7.57
C ILE A 102 -17.72 -12.96 6.97
N ASN A 103 -18.16 -13.34 5.76
CA ASN A 103 -19.34 -12.75 5.15
C ASN A 103 -20.61 -13.02 5.96
N PHE A 104 -20.79 -14.22 6.52
CA PHE A 104 -21.96 -14.53 7.34
C PHE A 104 -22.00 -13.67 8.60
N ILE A 105 -20.89 -13.60 9.35
CA ILE A 105 -20.78 -12.81 10.58
C ILE A 105 -20.90 -11.32 10.25
N GLY A 106 -20.13 -10.84 9.27
CA GLY A 106 -20.12 -9.46 8.83
C GLY A 106 -21.50 -8.99 8.38
N LYS A 107 -22.25 -9.78 7.59
CA LYS A 107 -23.60 -9.41 7.16
C LYS A 107 -24.59 -9.38 8.32
N ALA A 108 -24.47 -10.30 9.27
CA ALA A 108 -25.30 -10.29 10.48
C ALA A 108 -25.05 -9.02 11.32
N LEU A 109 -23.79 -8.61 11.47
CA LEU A 109 -23.41 -7.36 12.15
C LEU A 109 -23.86 -6.13 11.33
N GLY A 110 -23.58 -6.11 10.04
CA GLY A 110 -23.94 -5.03 9.13
C GLY A 110 -25.45 -4.81 9.00
N PHE A 111 -26.27 -5.84 9.25
CA PHE A 111 -27.74 -5.72 9.29
C PHE A 111 -28.24 -4.97 10.52
N VAL A 112 -27.52 -5.07 11.65
CA VAL A 112 -27.91 -4.39 12.91
C VAL A 112 -27.27 -3.01 13.08
N ILE A 113 -26.22 -2.70 12.31
CA ILE A 113 -25.57 -1.39 12.31
C ILE A 113 -26.35 -0.46 11.37
N PRO A 114 -26.98 0.62 11.89
CA PRO A 114 -27.68 1.57 11.04
C PRO A 114 -26.68 2.33 10.14
N GLN A 115 -27.16 2.77 8.99
CA GLN A 115 -26.41 3.69 8.13
C GLN A 115 -26.31 5.06 8.81
N THR A 116 -25.16 5.71 8.65
CA THR A 116 -24.95 7.12 9.05
C THR A 116 -25.31 8.07 7.91
N SER A 117 -25.48 9.35 8.24
CA SER A 117 -25.75 10.42 7.28
C SER A 117 -24.59 10.71 6.31
N VAL A 118 -23.39 10.16 6.52
CA VAL A 118 -22.27 10.30 5.58
C VAL A 118 -22.40 9.44 4.33
N ILE A 119 -23.30 8.45 4.34
CA ILE A 119 -23.53 7.64 3.16
C ILE A 119 -24.42 8.42 2.19
N HIS A 120 -23.91 8.63 0.99
CA HIS A 120 -24.60 9.33 -0.08
C HIS A 120 -25.50 8.38 -0.89
N ASP A 121 -26.58 8.90 -1.46
CA ASP A 121 -27.49 8.12 -2.30
C ASP A 121 -26.89 7.91 -3.70
N PHE A 122 -26.78 6.65 -4.13
CA PHE A 122 -26.19 6.31 -5.43
C PHE A 122 -27.04 6.82 -6.61
N ALA A 123 -28.37 6.74 -6.52
CA ALA A 123 -29.25 7.04 -7.67
C ALA A 123 -29.23 8.53 -8.06
N GLY A 124 -28.94 9.41 -7.09
CA GLY A 124 -28.80 10.85 -7.31
C GLY A 124 -27.35 11.33 -7.51
N PHE A 125 -26.36 10.44 -7.44
CA PHE A 125 -24.96 10.83 -7.49
C PHE A 125 -24.45 11.00 -8.93
N ASN A 126 -23.83 12.15 -9.20
CA ASN A 126 -23.15 12.42 -10.46
C ASN A 126 -21.64 12.52 -10.22
N LEU A 127 -20.89 11.62 -10.83
CA LEU A 127 -19.43 11.55 -10.68
C LEU A 127 -18.73 12.81 -11.19
N ASP A 128 -19.25 13.47 -12.23
CA ASP A 128 -18.66 14.70 -12.77
C ASP A 128 -18.79 15.89 -11.81
N ASP A 129 -19.75 15.85 -10.89
CA ASP A 129 -19.95 16.88 -9.87
C ASP A 129 -19.10 16.63 -8.61
N TYR A 130 -18.42 15.47 -8.52
CA TYR A 130 -17.46 15.17 -7.45
C TYR A 130 -16.16 15.93 -7.72
N GLY A 131 -16.16 17.19 -7.28
CA GLY A 131 -15.18 18.21 -7.63
C GLY A 131 -13.74 17.94 -7.16
N ASN A 132 -12.83 18.85 -7.53
CA ASN A 132 -11.39 18.75 -7.26
C ASN A 132 -10.72 17.52 -7.88
N PHE A 133 -11.24 17.06 -9.02
CA PHE A 133 -10.62 16.03 -9.85
C PHE A 133 -9.70 16.66 -10.90
N TYR A 134 -8.48 16.14 -11.05
CA TYR A 134 -7.47 16.65 -11.98
C TYR A 134 -7.28 15.64 -13.11
N LYS A 135 -7.82 15.94 -14.30
CA LYS A 135 -7.83 15.01 -15.45
C LYS A 135 -6.46 14.77 -16.09
N GLY A 136 -5.46 15.61 -15.78
CA GLY A 136 -4.15 15.61 -16.44
C GLY A 136 -4.13 16.48 -17.70
N MET A 137 -3.26 16.13 -18.63
CA MET A 137 -3.05 16.87 -19.87
C MET A 137 -4.19 16.63 -20.87
N SER A 138 -4.44 17.63 -21.73
CA SER A 138 -5.43 17.51 -22.81
C SER A 138 -4.80 17.14 -24.16
N GLU A 139 -3.49 17.33 -24.32
CA GLU A 139 -2.74 17.01 -25.53
C GLU A 139 -1.62 16.03 -25.19
N PHE A 140 -1.51 14.95 -25.96
CA PHE A 140 -0.52 13.88 -25.79
C PHE A 140 0.49 13.92 -26.93
N LEU A 141 1.74 13.59 -26.61
CA LEU A 141 2.84 13.54 -27.59
C LEU A 141 3.31 12.11 -27.80
N ASP A 142 3.57 11.73 -29.05
CA ASP A 142 4.23 10.47 -29.40
C ASP A 142 5.77 10.58 -29.44
N ALA A 143 6.28 11.81 -29.42
CA ALA A 143 7.71 12.11 -29.41
C ALA A 143 7.97 13.47 -28.74
N PRO A 144 9.18 13.70 -28.19
CA PRO A 144 9.55 14.98 -27.60
C PRO A 144 9.35 16.15 -28.58
N ALA A 145 8.76 17.24 -28.11
CA ALA A 145 8.60 18.44 -28.92
C ALA A 145 9.96 19.10 -29.22
N ALA A 146 10.04 19.87 -30.30
CA ALA A 146 11.26 20.58 -30.66
C ALA A 146 11.68 21.56 -29.55
N GLY A 147 12.88 21.36 -28.99
CA GLY A 147 13.39 22.18 -27.89
C GLY A 147 12.82 21.84 -26.51
N ALA A 148 12.07 20.74 -26.37
CA ALA A 148 11.59 20.25 -25.09
C ALA A 148 12.76 19.97 -24.13
N LYS A 149 12.53 20.21 -22.84
CA LYS A 149 13.54 20.10 -21.78
C LYS A 149 12.84 19.85 -20.45
N TRP A 150 13.35 18.87 -19.69
CA TRP A 150 12.84 18.62 -18.35
C TRP A 150 13.04 19.82 -17.45
N HIS A 151 11.98 20.19 -16.74
CA HIS A 151 12.06 21.09 -15.61
C HIS A 151 11.55 20.38 -14.37
N LEU A 152 12.30 20.48 -13.27
CA LEU A 152 11.94 19.89 -12.00
C LEU A 152 12.30 20.84 -10.87
N GLY A 153 11.40 20.97 -9.90
CA GLY A 153 11.69 21.61 -8.62
C GLY A 153 11.30 20.69 -7.46
N TYR A 154 11.88 20.93 -6.29
CA TYR A 154 11.75 20.05 -5.12
C TYR A 154 11.45 20.85 -3.86
N ALA A 155 10.65 20.29 -2.96
CA ALA A 155 10.46 20.79 -1.62
C ALA A 155 10.15 19.64 -0.65
N GLN A 156 10.42 19.86 0.63
CA GLN A 156 10.04 18.94 1.70
C GLN A 156 9.61 19.71 2.94
N ALA A 157 8.76 19.11 3.76
CA ALA A 157 8.38 19.66 5.05
C ALA A 157 8.01 18.54 6.04
N SER A 158 8.18 18.82 7.34
CA SER A 158 7.70 17.90 8.37
C SER A 158 6.17 17.92 8.42
N ILE A 159 5.57 16.74 8.53
CA ILE A 159 4.13 16.56 8.72
C ILE A 159 3.76 16.24 10.16
N LEU A 160 4.73 16.15 11.09
CA LEU A 160 4.42 16.02 12.50
C LEU A 160 3.57 17.22 12.98
N PRO A 161 2.45 16.99 13.66
CA PRO A 161 1.67 18.05 14.29
C PRO A 161 2.53 18.91 15.23
N ASP A 162 2.23 20.21 15.32
CA ASP A 162 3.02 21.15 16.12
C ASP A 162 2.95 20.84 17.63
N ASP A 163 1.91 20.14 18.08
CA ASP A 163 1.71 19.69 19.46
C ASP A 163 2.10 18.21 19.68
N PHE A 164 2.72 17.55 18.69
CA PHE A 164 3.23 16.19 18.86
C PHE A 164 4.33 16.16 19.94
N GLY A 165 4.26 15.16 20.83
CA GLY A 165 5.08 15.10 22.04
C GLY A 165 4.35 15.58 23.30
N GLU A 166 3.32 16.42 23.15
CA GLU A 166 2.43 16.82 24.24
C GLU A 166 1.06 16.15 24.12
N THR A 167 0.50 16.11 22.91
CA THR A 167 -0.75 15.42 22.58
C THR A 167 -0.44 14.04 21.98
N PRO A 168 -1.08 12.96 22.45
CA PRO A 168 -0.96 11.65 21.83
C PRO A 168 -1.78 11.57 20.53
N TYR A 169 -1.21 10.92 19.52
CA TYR A 169 -1.84 10.66 18.22
C TYR A 169 -1.98 9.17 17.97
N THR A 170 -3.07 8.76 17.33
CA THR A 170 -3.31 7.35 16.97
C THR A 170 -2.35 6.90 15.87
N MET A 171 -1.77 5.71 16.05
CA MET A 171 -0.88 5.09 15.08
C MET A 171 -1.67 4.41 13.96
N GLY A 172 -1.18 4.52 12.73
CA GLY A 172 -1.68 3.76 11.57
C GLY A 172 -0.80 2.55 11.30
N GLY A 173 -1.40 1.37 11.12
CA GLY A 173 -0.69 0.12 10.80
C GLY A 173 -0.80 -0.95 11.89
N TYR A 174 0.26 -1.18 12.66
CA TYR A 174 0.18 -2.13 13.76
C TYR A 174 -0.24 -1.47 15.07
N GLY A 175 -1.18 -2.08 15.78
CA GLY A 175 -1.68 -1.58 17.06
C GLY A 175 -2.99 -0.79 16.93
N LEU A 176 -4.10 -1.52 16.78
CA LEU A 176 -5.45 -0.94 16.78
C LEU A 176 -5.66 -0.07 18.04
N MET A 177 -6.08 1.17 17.86
CA MET A 177 -6.29 2.18 18.92
C MET A 177 -5.03 2.54 19.73
N ALA A 178 -3.84 2.17 19.28
CA ALA A 178 -2.60 2.59 19.94
C ALA A 178 -2.34 4.07 19.67
N THR A 179 -2.02 4.81 20.73
CA THR A 179 -1.67 6.23 20.63
C THR A 179 -0.28 6.48 21.17
N THR A 180 0.44 7.46 20.61
CA THR A 180 1.79 7.80 21.07
C THR A 180 2.13 9.28 20.97
N THR A 181 3.14 9.68 21.75
CA THR A 181 3.82 10.98 21.74
C THR A 181 5.30 10.83 21.37
N GLU A 182 5.75 9.61 21.08
CA GLU A 182 7.15 9.28 20.87
C GLU A 182 7.40 8.92 19.40
N THR A 183 8.57 9.31 18.89
CA THR A 183 9.00 8.97 17.55
C THR A 183 10.50 8.67 17.51
N PHE A 184 10.91 7.76 16.63
CA PHE A 184 12.33 7.50 16.37
C PHE A 184 12.95 8.51 15.39
N ASP A 185 12.15 9.02 14.46
CA ASP A 185 12.57 9.84 13.33
C ASP A 185 11.47 10.87 12.95
N GLY A 186 11.69 11.65 11.90
CA GLY A 186 10.66 12.60 11.44
C GLY A 186 9.70 11.96 10.45
N LEU A 187 8.43 12.36 10.47
CA LEU A 187 7.50 12.12 9.36
C LEU A 187 7.49 13.32 8.42
N TRP A 188 7.59 13.09 7.11
CA TRP A 188 7.73 14.15 6.12
C TRP A 188 6.73 14.05 4.96
N VAL A 189 6.53 15.19 4.29
CA VAL A 189 6.08 15.24 2.90
C VAL A 189 7.26 15.59 2.02
N ARG A 190 7.45 14.85 0.94
CA ARG A 190 8.43 15.12 -0.12
C ARG A 190 7.69 15.42 -1.40
N THR A 191 8.00 16.55 -2.04
CA THR A 191 7.26 17.04 -3.19
C THR A 191 8.18 17.37 -4.35
N ILE A 192 7.81 16.90 -5.54
CA ILE A 192 8.37 17.35 -6.81
C ILE A 192 7.28 18.01 -7.66
N VAL A 193 7.68 19.00 -8.46
CA VAL A 193 6.88 19.50 -9.58
C VAL A 193 7.70 19.38 -10.85
N LEU A 194 7.10 18.79 -11.89
CA LEU A 194 7.79 18.33 -13.10
C LEU A 194 7.01 18.74 -14.35
N ASN A 195 7.72 19.17 -15.39
CA ASN A 195 7.20 19.34 -16.75
C ASN A 195 8.29 19.10 -17.81
N ASP A 196 7.90 18.97 -19.08
CA ASP A 196 8.80 18.73 -20.22
C ASP A 196 9.16 20.01 -21.01
N GLY A 197 8.86 21.19 -20.46
CA GLY A 197 9.16 22.49 -21.06
C GLY A 197 8.26 22.87 -22.24
N THR A 198 7.24 22.08 -22.55
CA THR A 198 6.34 22.33 -23.71
C THR A 198 5.19 23.28 -23.40
N GLY A 199 4.93 23.55 -22.12
CA GLY A 199 3.80 24.36 -21.67
C GLY A 199 2.46 23.60 -21.57
N ARG A 200 2.43 22.29 -21.83
CA ARG A 200 1.21 21.47 -21.73
C ARG A 200 0.70 21.28 -20.29
N GLY A 201 1.57 21.44 -19.29
CA GLY A 201 1.16 21.43 -17.89
C GLY A 201 2.28 21.06 -16.93
N ASN A 202 2.11 21.45 -15.67
CA ASN A 202 2.93 21.05 -14.54
C ASN A 202 2.25 19.91 -13.78
N VAL A 203 3.04 18.94 -13.34
CA VAL A 203 2.58 17.78 -12.58
C VAL A 203 3.26 17.77 -11.22
N ALA A 204 2.46 17.75 -10.16
CA ALA A 204 2.95 17.64 -8.79
C ALA A 204 2.82 16.20 -8.26
N PHE A 205 3.83 15.73 -7.54
CA PHE A 205 3.79 14.52 -6.73
C PHE A 205 4.17 14.87 -5.29
N CYS A 206 3.31 14.57 -4.33
CA CYS A 206 3.56 14.65 -2.89
C CYS A 206 3.59 13.24 -2.33
N VAL A 207 4.68 12.84 -1.68
CA VAL A 207 4.76 11.55 -0.97
C VAL A 207 4.83 11.82 0.53
N LEU A 208 3.86 11.26 1.25
CA LEU A 208 3.71 11.37 2.70
C LEU A 208 4.28 10.14 3.42
N ASP A 209 4.94 10.37 4.54
CA ASP A 209 5.25 9.29 5.49
C ASP A 209 3.98 8.92 6.28
N ALA A 210 3.13 8.08 5.69
CA ALA A 210 1.89 7.57 6.26
C ALA A 210 1.55 6.18 5.73
N ILE A 211 0.57 5.50 6.33
CA ILE A 211 0.09 4.20 5.85
C ILE A 211 -0.79 4.30 4.60
N GLY A 212 -1.58 5.36 4.46
CA GLY A 212 -2.47 5.59 3.32
C GLY A 212 -3.25 6.88 3.51
N ILE A 213 -3.97 7.30 2.48
CA ILE A 213 -4.79 8.51 2.48
C ILE A 213 -6.04 8.26 1.62
N ALA A 214 -7.21 8.70 2.09
CA ALA A 214 -8.44 8.55 1.33
C ALA A 214 -8.50 9.54 0.15
N ASN A 215 -9.15 9.16 -0.96
CA ASN A 215 -9.37 10.05 -2.11
C ASN A 215 -10.06 11.37 -1.73
N ALA A 216 -10.98 11.33 -0.76
CA ALA A 216 -11.66 12.52 -0.25
C ALA A 216 -10.67 13.53 0.37
N ASP A 217 -9.66 13.07 1.09
CA ASP A 217 -8.65 13.94 1.72
C ASP A 217 -7.67 14.50 0.69
N VAL A 218 -7.33 13.71 -0.34
CA VAL A 218 -6.56 14.19 -1.49
C VAL A 218 -7.29 15.34 -2.19
N ARG A 219 -8.62 15.29 -2.27
CA ARG A 219 -9.43 16.37 -2.84
C ARG A 219 -9.40 17.65 -2.00
N LEU A 220 -9.26 17.55 -0.67
CA LEU A 220 -9.07 18.72 0.19
C LEU A 220 -7.73 19.41 -0.08
N ILE A 221 -6.66 18.65 -0.32
CA ILE A 221 -5.36 19.19 -0.75
C ILE A 221 -5.51 19.91 -2.09
N ARG A 222 -6.18 19.28 -3.06
CA ARG A 222 -6.43 19.84 -4.39
C ARG A 222 -7.29 21.11 -4.36
N GLU A 223 -8.26 21.17 -3.45
CA GLU A 223 -9.08 22.36 -3.20
C GLU A 223 -8.23 23.51 -2.67
N ALA A 224 -7.41 23.25 -1.65
CA ALA A 224 -6.58 24.26 -0.97
C ALA A 224 -5.55 24.94 -1.89
N ILE A 225 -5.20 24.30 -3.02
CA ILE A 225 -4.26 24.84 -4.02
C ILE A 225 -4.93 25.23 -5.33
N SER A 226 -6.25 25.05 -5.49
CA SER A 226 -6.95 25.18 -6.78
C SER A 226 -6.66 26.48 -7.54
N ASP A 227 -6.76 27.63 -6.88
CA ASP A 227 -6.43 28.94 -7.47
C ASP A 227 -4.96 29.03 -7.92
N PHE A 228 -4.04 28.48 -7.12
CA PHE A 228 -2.62 28.45 -7.44
C PHE A 228 -2.35 27.50 -8.61
N ALA A 229 -2.97 26.32 -8.64
CA ALA A 229 -2.84 25.37 -9.73
C ALA A 229 -3.34 25.94 -11.04
N ALA A 230 -4.51 26.59 -11.04
CA ALA A 230 -5.06 27.26 -12.21
C ALA A 230 -4.15 28.38 -12.72
N ALA A 231 -3.62 29.21 -11.81
CA ALA A 231 -2.73 30.32 -12.17
C ALA A 231 -1.37 29.86 -12.74
N ASN A 232 -0.89 28.67 -12.34
CA ASN A 232 0.43 28.15 -12.67
C ASN A 232 0.40 26.94 -13.61
N ASN A 233 -0.75 26.68 -14.23
CA ASN A 233 -0.95 25.56 -15.15
C ASN A 233 -0.53 24.20 -14.55
N ILE A 234 -0.87 23.95 -13.28
CA ILE A 234 -0.71 22.63 -12.65
C ILE A 234 -1.93 21.80 -13.03
N VAL A 235 -1.71 20.83 -13.93
CA VAL A 235 -2.79 20.04 -14.55
C VAL A 235 -3.02 18.70 -13.84
N SER A 236 -2.10 18.32 -12.95
CA SER A 236 -2.20 17.10 -12.14
C SER A 236 -1.52 17.29 -10.78
N VAL A 237 -2.21 16.87 -9.72
CA VAL A 237 -1.73 16.88 -8.34
C VAL A 237 -1.93 15.49 -7.77
N ASN A 238 -0.81 14.79 -7.58
CA ASN A 238 -0.76 13.40 -7.17
C ASN A 238 -0.24 13.30 -5.74
N VAL A 239 -0.97 12.61 -4.87
CA VAL A 239 -0.59 12.42 -3.47
C VAL A 239 -0.46 10.93 -3.21
N SER A 240 0.72 10.50 -2.81
CA SER A 240 1.02 9.12 -2.45
C SER A 240 1.55 9.05 -1.03
N VAL A 241 1.72 7.83 -0.53
CA VAL A 241 2.32 7.56 0.76
C VAL A 241 3.48 6.58 0.63
N THR A 242 4.41 6.59 1.58
CA THR A 242 5.46 5.56 1.67
C THR A 242 4.91 4.21 2.10
N HIS A 243 3.72 4.20 2.71
CA HIS A 243 3.04 3.06 3.32
C HIS A 243 3.63 2.63 4.67
N THR A 244 4.19 3.55 5.46
CA THR A 244 4.73 3.16 6.78
C THR A 244 3.64 2.63 7.70
N HIS A 245 3.85 1.44 8.28
CA HIS A 245 2.95 0.81 9.27
C HIS A 245 3.20 1.30 10.72
N SER A 246 3.95 2.39 10.86
CA SER A 246 4.26 3.06 12.13
C SER A 246 4.05 4.57 12.04
N GLY A 247 3.22 5.06 11.13
CA GLY A 247 2.89 6.49 11.02
C GLY A 247 1.77 6.92 11.97
N ILE A 248 1.39 8.20 11.90
CA ILE A 248 0.11 8.67 12.44
C ILE A 248 -1.01 8.22 11.48
N ASP A 249 -2.13 7.74 12.01
CA ASP A 249 -3.27 7.28 11.20
C ASP A 249 -3.87 8.42 10.37
N LEU A 250 -3.81 8.26 9.05
CA LEU A 250 -4.38 9.17 8.05
C LEU A 250 -5.52 8.52 7.24
N GLN A 251 -5.87 7.26 7.52
CA GLN A 251 -7.04 6.61 6.93
C GLN A 251 -8.24 6.59 7.90
N GLY A 252 -7.97 6.64 9.21
CA GLY A 252 -8.97 6.62 10.28
C GLY A 252 -9.47 5.21 10.62
N VAL A 253 -8.86 4.17 10.04
CA VAL A 253 -9.25 2.77 10.28
C VAL A 253 -8.70 2.25 11.61
N TRP A 254 -7.57 2.79 12.06
CA TRP A 254 -6.89 2.35 13.28
C TRP A 254 -7.31 3.14 14.52
N ASP A 255 -7.83 4.35 14.31
CA ASP A 255 -8.58 5.06 15.34
C ASP A 255 -10.04 4.59 15.35
N ASN A 256 -10.40 3.80 16.37
CA ASN A 256 -11.80 3.40 16.55
C ASN A 256 -12.20 3.48 18.02
N THR A 257 -12.26 4.72 18.54
CA THR A 257 -12.85 4.92 19.85
C THR A 257 -14.34 4.58 19.79
N VAL A 258 -14.79 3.68 20.67
CA VAL A 258 -16.20 3.32 20.85
C VAL A 258 -17.12 4.55 20.88
N ASN A 259 -16.61 5.66 21.42
CA ASN A 259 -17.30 6.94 21.46
C ASN A 259 -17.60 7.52 20.07
N ASN A 260 -16.66 7.47 19.12
CA ASN A 260 -16.88 7.96 17.75
C ASN A 260 -17.96 7.14 17.04
N VAL A 261 -17.89 5.81 17.12
CA VAL A 261 -18.92 4.92 16.54
C VAL A 261 -20.29 5.21 17.15
N LEU A 262 -20.40 5.26 18.48
CA LEU A 262 -21.67 5.55 19.15
C LEU A 262 -22.20 6.96 18.83
N ASN A 263 -21.32 7.95 18.76
CA ASN A 263 -21.67 9.30 18.34
C ASN A 263 -22.27 9.29 16.94
N ASN A 264 -21.60 8.67 15.97
CA ASN A 264 -22.03 8.69 14.57
C ASN A 264 -23.34 7.94 14.39
N LEU A 265 -23.46 6.73 14.94
CA LEU A 265 -24.63 5.88 14.79
C LEU A 265 -25.88 6.44 15.48
N ILE A 266 -25.72 7.18 16.59
CA ILE A 266 -26.84 7.64 17.43
C ILE A 266 -26.97 9.17 17.41
N LEU A 267 -25.98 9.89 17.95
CA LEU A 267 -26.10 11.33 18.17
C LEU A 267 -26.13 12.10 16.85
N SER A 268 -25.24 11.76 15.92
CA SER A 268 -25.17 12.42 14.63
C SER A 268 -26.38 12.11 13.75
N ASN A 269 -26.82 10.85 13.73
CA ASN A 269 -28.05 10.45 13.06
C ASN A 269 -29.32 11.12 13.61
N LEU A 270 -29.31 11.56 14.88
CA LEU A 270 -30.39 12.36 15.47
C LEU A 270 -30.22 13.88 15.24
N GLY A 271 -29.14 14.31 14.57
CA GLY A 271 -28.81 15.72 14.37
C GLY A 271 -28.36 16.44 15.65
N LEU A 272 -27.87 15.69 16.65
CA LEU A 272 -27.45 16.20 17.96
C LEU A 272 -25.94 16.41 18.08
N SER A 273 -25.17 15.92 17.10
CA SER A 273 -23.70 16.03 17.04
C SER A 273 -23.20 15.93 15.60
N ASP A 274 -21.99 16.39 15.34
CA ASP A 274 -21.32 16.20 14.05
C ASP A 274 -20.78 14.76 13.93
N ILE A 275 -20.46 14.34 12.71
CA ILE A 275 -19.79 13.05 12.47
C ILE A 275 -18.34 13.16 12.92
N HIS A 276 -17.87 12.15 13.64
CA HIS A 276 -16.50 12.03 14.10
C HIS A 276 -15.78 10.96 13.28
N SER A 277 -14.81 11.39 12.47
CA SER A 277 -13.86 10.51 11.79
C SER A 277 -12.76 10.08 12.76
N GLY A 278 -12.18 8.91 12.51
CA GLY A 278 -10.95 8.44 13.13
C GLY A 278 -9.71 9.16 12.59
N VAL A 279 -9.82 9.85 11.45
CA VAL A 279 -8.75 10.74 10.99
C VAL A 279 -8.70 11.97 11.90
N ASN A 280 -7.56 12.17 12.56
CA ASN A 280 -7.36 13.32 13.43
C ASN A 280 -7.37 14.63 12.61
N ARG A 281 -8.31 15.53 12.88
CA ARG A 281 -8.50 16.78 12.13
C ARG A 281 -7.32 17.75 12.24
N THR A 282 -6.61 17.79 13.37
CA THR A 282 -5.39 18.59 13.50
C THR A 282 -4.30 18.07 12.57
N PHE A 283 -4.13 16.75 12.52
CA PHE A 283 -3.17 16.12 11.63
C PHE A 283 -3.56 16.29 10.15
N LEU A 284 -4.82 16.06 9.78
CA LEU A 284 -5.29 16.28 8.40
C LEU A 284 -5.07 17.73 7.93
N ASN A 285 -5.36 18.72 8.78
CA ASN A 285 -5.07 20.12 8.46
C ASN A 285 -3.57 20.37 8.25
N LYS A 286 -2.71 19.79 9.10
CA LYS A 286 -1.26 19.82 8.91
C LYS A 286 -0.84 19.23 7.56
N ILE A 287 -1.44 18.11 7.14
CA ILE A 287 -1.18 17.48 5.84
C ILE A 287 -1.59 18.41 4.69
N ILE A 288 -2.80 18.99 4.75
CA ILE A 288 -3.30 19.93 3.73
C ILE A 288 -2.37 21.14 3.61
N GLU A 289 -1.99 21.74 4.73
CA GLU A 289 -1.10 22.91 4.76
C GLU A 289 0.28 22.57 4.19
N GLN A 290 0.88 21.46 4.61
CA GLN A 290 2.24 21.11 4.19
C GLN A 290 2.30 20.68 2.73
N CYS A 291 1.39 19.84 2.25
CA CYS A 291 1.29 19.52 0.83
C CYS A 291 1.09 20.79 -0.01
N SER A 292 0.22 21.70 0.44
CA SER A 292 -0.01 22.97 -0.26
C SER A 292 1.24 23.84 -0.32
N ALA A 293 1.98 23.93 0.79
CA ALA A 293 3.19 24.73 0.91
C ALA A 293 4.35 24.14 0.09
N THR A 294 4.54 22.82 0.12
CA THR A 294 5.60 22.16 -0.64
C THR A 294 5.33 22.14 -2.13
N ILE A 295 4.08 22.01 -2.59
CA ILE A 295 3.74 22.18 -4.02
C ILE A 295 4.14 23.57 -4.51
N LYS A 296 3.75 24.62 -3.77
CA LYS A 296 4.08 26.01 -4.12
C LYS A 296 5.60 26.25 -4.13
N SER A 297 6.30 25.68 -3.16
CA SER A 297 7.76 25.81 -3.03
C SER A 297 8.50 25.05 -4.13
N ALA A 298 8.11 23.80 -4.41
CA ALA A 298 8.68 22.99 -5.48
C ALA A 298 8.42 23.62 -6.85
N TYR A 299 7.23 24.19 -7.09
CA TYR A 299 6.97 24.96 -8.32
C TYR A 299 7.89 26.18 -8.46
N ALA A 300 8.08 26.94 -7.37
CA ALA A 300 8.96 28.12 -7.38
C ALA A 300 10.45 27.76 -7.55
N ASP A 301 10.86 26.55 -7.16
CA ASP A 301 12.22 26.01 -7.25
C ASP A 301 12.50 25.30 -8.59
N MET A 302 11.55 25.30 -9.54
CA MET A 302 11.73 24.60 -10.81
C MET A 302 12.92 25.14 -11.61
N THR A 303 13.78 24.23 -12.04
CA THR A 303 14.92 24.51 -12.92
C THR A 303 14.96 23.56 -14.11
N ALA A 304 15.60 23.98 -15.19
CA ALA A 304 15.82 23.14 -16.37
C ALA A 304 16.96 22.15 -16.13
N GLY A 305 16.83 20.94 -16.67
CA GLY A 305 17.84 19.91 -16.51
C GLY A 305 17.63 18.69 -17.40
N THR A 306 18.38 17.65 -17.09
CA THR A 306 18.33 16.37 -17.81
C THR A 306 17.88 15.28 -16.84
N LEU A 307 17.03 14.38 -17.31
CA LEU A 307 16.56 13.24 -16.55
C LEU A 307 17.20 11.99 -17.11
N THR A 308 17.77 11.15 -16.26
CA THR A 308 18.35 9.86 -16.65
C THR A 308 17.73 8.73 -15.83
N LEU A 309 17.59 7.55 -16.43
CA LEU A 309 17.05 6.35 -15.81
C LEU A 309 18.13 5.28 -15.68
N ALA A 310 18.26 4.71 -14.48
CA ALA A 310 18.94 3.45 -14.24
C ALA A 310 17.94 2.43 -13.68
N LYS A 311 18.01 1.19 -14.17
CA LYS A 311 17.17 0.07 -13.73
C LYS A 311 18.08 -1.08 -13.31
N LYS A 312 17.84 -1.66 -12.13
CA LYS A 312 18.56 -2.83 -11.65
C LYS A 312 17.62 -3.79 -10.95
N ASP A 313 17.69 -5.06 -11.31
CA ASP A 313 17.08 -6.13 -10.55
C ASP A 313 17.83 -6.31 -9.22
N ILE A 314 17.09 -6.16 -8.12
CA ILE A 314 17.53 -6.30 -6.73
C ILE A 314 16.71 -7.37 -5.99
N ALA A 315 15.93 -8.18 -6.72
CA ALA A 315 15.22 -9.32 -6.16
C ALA A 315 16.17 -10.30 -5.49
N ASP A 316 15.62 -11.15 -4.62
CA ASP A 316 16.29 -12.20 -3.85
C ASP A 316 17.38 -11.73 -2.87
N ASP A 317 17.97 -10.55 -3.09
CA ASP A 317 18.96 -9.93 -2.21
C ASP A 317 18.32 -8.92 -1.25
N TYR A 318 17.40 -8.08 -1.77
CA TYR A 318 16.88 -6.90 -1.05
C TYR A 318 15.36 -6.85 -0.91
N LEU A 319 14.62 -7.58 -1.76
CA LEU A 319 13.16 -7.63 -1.75
C LEU A 319 12.66 -9.07 -1.63
N ARG A 320 11.58 -9.29 -0.89
CA ARG A 320 10.98 -10.62 -0.71
C ARG A 320 9.47 -10.55 -0.74
N ASP A 321 8.86 -11.40 -1.55
CA ASP A 321 7.44 -11.67 -1.46
C ASP A 321 7.11 -12.63 -0.30
N ARG A 322 6.12 -12.26 0.51
CA ARG A 322 5.67 -13.04 1.68
C ARG A 322 4.75 -14.20 1.28
N THR A 323 4.14 -14.14 0.11
CA THR A 323 3.04 -15.03 -0.28
C THR A 323 3.30 -15.69 -1.62
N ALA A 324 3.01 -16.99 -1.73
CA ALA A 324 3.02 -17.67 -3.02
C ALA A 324 2.08 -16.96 -4.02
N PRO A 325 2.32 -17.03 -5.33
CA PRO A 325 3.41 -17.69 -6.04
C PRO A 325 4.77 -16.96 -6.01
N TYR A 326 4.93 -15.90 -5.22
CA TYR A 326 6.16 -15.10 -5.12
C TYR A 326 6.49 -14.33 -6.41
N THR A 327 5.47 -13.78 -7.07
CA THR A 327 5.65 -13.05 -8.33
C THR A 327 5.63 -11.56 -8.08
N PHE A 328 6.72 -10.86 -8.36
CA PHE A 328 6.84 -9.43 -8.10
C PHE A 328 7.83 -8.71 -9.00
N ASP A 329 7.79 -7.39 -9.02
CA ASP A 329 8.79 -6.57 -9.68
C ASP A 329 10.05 -6.47 -8.81
N GLY A 330 11.08 -7.24 -9.17
CA GLY A 330 12.39 -7.21 -8.53
C GLY A 330 13.20 -5.94 -8.76
N ASN A 331 12.73 -5.02 -9.61
CA ASN A 331 13.53 -3.91 -10.07
C ASN A 331 13.47 -2.69 -9.13
N LEU A 332 14.65 -2.13 -8.87
CA LEU A 332 14.84 -0.76 -8.43
C LEU A 332 15.02 0.13 -9.66
N TYR A 333 14.21 1.17 -9.75
CA TYR A 333 14.33 2.22 -10.76
C TYR A 333 14.78 3.52 -10.09
N ARG A 334 15.79 4.14 -10.68
CA ARG A 334 16.31 5.45 -10.27
C ARG A 334 16.22 6.42 -11.43
N LEU A 335 15.41 7.45 -11.27
CA LEU A 335 15.47 8.64 -12.10
C LEU A 335 16.37 9.67 -11.42
N MET A 336 17.37 10.17 -12.13
CA MET A 336 18.26 11.23 -11.67
C MET A 336 18.01 12.49 -12.49
N PHE A 337 17.50 13.53 -11.83
CA PHE A 337 17.41 14.87 -12.42
C PHE A 337 18.69 15.65 -12.13
N THR A 338 19.38 16.04 -13.19
CA THR A 338 20.60 16.86 -13.14
C THR A 338 20.30 18.26 -13.70
N PRO A 339 20.28 19.31 -12.86
CA PRO A 339 20.09 20.69 -13.31
C PRO A 339 21.18 21.13 -14.29
N ASP A 340 20.81 21.97 -15.25
CA ASP A 340 21.79 22.60 -16.14
C ASP A 340 22.68 23.60 -15.36
N ASN A 341 22.11 24.26 -14.35
CA ASN A 341 22.84 25.12 -13.42
C ASN A 341 23.50 24.27 -12.32
N LYS A 342 24.83 24.16 -12.38
CA LYS A 342 25.63 23.35 -11.44
C LYS A 342 25.61 23.82 -9.98
N ASN A 343 25.06 25.00 -9.70
CA ASN A 343 24.86 25.48 -8.32
C ASN A 343 23.55 24.99 -7.71
N GLU A 344 22.65 24.42 -8.51
CA GLU A 344 21.40 23.84 -8.03
C GLU A 344 21.58 22.36 -7.71
N LYS A 345 20.74 21.90 -6.78
CA LYS A 345 20.80 20.55 -6.26
C LYS A 345 20.02 19.61 -7.18
N GLY A 346 20.65 18.50 -7.59
CA GLY A 346 19.94 17.46 -8.35
C GLY A 346 18.96 16.68 -7.48
N THR A 347 18.04 15.97 -8.10
CA THR A 347 16.99 15.21 -7.42
C THR A 347 17.04 13.75 -7.84
N VAL A 348 17.07 12.85 -6.86
CA VAL A 348 16.91 11.40 -7.03
C VAL A 348 15.46 11.04 -6.77
N ILE A 349 14.80 10.45 -7.76
CA ILE A 349 13.49 9.81 -7.63
C ILE A 349 13.76 8.30 -7.67
N ALA A 350 13.44 7.59 -6.60
CA ALA A 350 13.60 6.15 -6.53
C ALA A 350 12.23 5.46 -6.38
N THR A 351 12.10 4.29 -6.99
CA THR A 351 10.93 3.43 -6.84
C THR A 351 11.36 1.98 -6.85
N PHE A 352 10.84 1.23 -5.88
CA PHE A 352 10.94 -0.22 -5.73
C PHE A 352 9.77 -0.66 -4.83
N SER A 353 9.54 -1.96 -4.72
CA SER A 353 8.39 -2.50 -3.96
C SER A 353 8.84 -3.03 -2.60
N ALA A 354 8.55 -2.33 -1.51
CA ALA A 354 8.78 -2.85 -0.16
C ALA A 354 7.86 -2.20 0.89
N HIS A 355 7.19 -3.03 1.67
CA HIS A 355 6.47 -2.63 2.89
C HIS A 355 7.43 -2.01 3.92
N PRO A 356 7.23 -0.73 4.33
CA PRO A 356 7.90 -0.11 5.47
C PRO A 356 7.19 -0.52 6.76
N GLU A 357 7.42 -1.75 7.18
CA GLU A 357 6.67 -2.39 8.26
C GLU A 357 7.50 -2.78 9.47
N ASN A 358 8.83 -2.80 9.37
CA ASN A 358 9.65 -3.46 10.38
C ASN A 358 9.57 -2.75 11.72
N SER A 359 9.66 -1.42 11.68
CA SER A 359 9.53 -0.53 12.83
C SER A 359 8.11 -0.47 13.38
N GLY A 360 7.13 -1.22 12.85
CA GLY A 360 5.76 -1.20 13.38
C GLY A 360 5.47 -2.34 14.35
N TYR A 361 6.25 -3.40 14.30
CA TYR A 361 5.91 -4.58 15.07
C TYR A 361 6.30 -4.45 16.55
N GLY A 362 5.30 -4.56 17.42
CA GLY A 362 5.48 -4.84 18.85
C GLY A 362 5.87 -3.65 19.73
N HIS A 363 5.67 -2.41 19.26
CA HIS A 363 5.93 -1.19 20.04
C HIS A 363 5.04 -0.02 19.60
N VAL A 364 5.02 1.05 20.40
CA VAL A 364 4.13 2.21 20.23
C VAL A 364 4.92 3.52 20.00
N VAL A 365 6.01 3.44 19.22
CA VAL A 365 6.82 4.61 18.82
C VAL A 365 6.69 4.74 17.31
N ILE A 366 6.32 5.92 16.81
CA ILE A 366 6.14 6.12 15.36
C ILE A 366 7.46 6.29 14.62
N SER A 367 7.49 5.88 13.35
CA SER A 367 8.64 5.95 12.45
C SER A 367 8.18 5.95 10.98
N ALA A 368 8.91 6.61 10.10
CA ALA A 368 8.78 6.46 8.65
C ALA A 368 9.55 5.24 8.09
N ASP A 369 10.00 4.36 8.98
CA ASP A 369 10.72 3.12 8.70
C ASP A 369 12.01 3.37 7.90
N PHE A 370 12.33 2.59 6.87
CA PHE A 370 13.60 2.72 6.16
C PHE A 370 13.77 4.02 5.33
N VAL A 371 12.70 4.76 5.03
CA VAL A 371 12.73 5.86 4.03
C VAL A 371 13.60 7.06 4.45
N PRO A 372 13.52 7.58 5.69
CA PRO A 372 14.39 8.67 6.14
C PRO A 372 15.88 8.30 6.08
N TYR A 373 16.22 7.03 6.31
CA TYR A 373 17.60 6.57 6.31
C TYR A 373 18.16 6.42 4.89
N ILE A 374 17.33 6.09 3.89
CA ILE A 374 17.71 6.24 2.48
C ILE A 374 18.01 7.71 2.19
N GLU A 375 17.10 8.59 2.59
CA GLU A 375 17.19 10.02 2.37
C GLU A 375 18.45 10.63 2.98
N GLU A 376 18.86 10.21 4.18
CA GLU A 376 20.08 10.67 4.84
C GLU A 376 21.33 10.42 3.97
N VAL A 377 21.47 9.22 3.41
CA VAL A 377 22.61 8.85 2.55
C VAL A 377 22.58 9.66 1.25
N VAL A 378 21.40 9.79 0.62
CA VAL A 378 21.24 10.53 -0.63
C VAL A 378 21.49 12.04 -0.45
N ASN A 379 20.98 12.63 0.63
CA ASN A 379 21.23 14.02 1.00
C ASN A 379 22.70 14.27 1.29
N LYS A 380 23.38 13.32 1.96
CA LYS A 380 24.82 13.39 2.21
C LYS A 380 25.65 13.39 0.92
N ALA A 381 25.17 12.69 -0.11
CA ALA A 381 25.74 12.71 -1.45
C ALA A 381 25.42 14.00 -2.24
N GLY A 382 24.60 14.90 -1.67
CA GLY A 382 24.30 16.20 -2.25
C GLY A 382 23.07 16.22 -3.16
N TYR A 383 22.15 15.25 -3.06
CA TYR A 383 20.93 15.19 -3.87
C TYR A 383 19.68 15.37 -3.02
N ASN A 384 18.63 15.94 -3.59
CA ASN A 384 17.28 15.80 -3.06
C ASN A 384 16.78 14.37 -3.26
N PHE A 385 15.80 13.93 -2.50
CA PHE A 385 15.31 12.57 -2.55
C PHE A 385 13.79 12.50 -2.47
N ILE A 386 13.19 11.67 -3.31
CA ILE A 386 11.80 11.26 -3.17
C ILE A 386 11.69 9.78 -3.51
N TYR A 387 11.05 9.03 -2.62
CA TYR A 387 10.71 7.62 -2.82
C TYR A 387 9.23 7.55 -3.21
N ILE A 388 8.90 6.89 -4.31
CA ILE A 388 7.51 6.59 -4.68
C ILE A 388 7.36 5.07 -4.67
N GLN A 389 6.41 4.58 -3.87
CA GLN A 389 6.19 3.15 -3.67
C GLN A 389 5.88 2.44 -5.00
N GLY A 390 6.54 1.30 -5.23
CA GLY A 390 6.32 0.46 -6.41
C GLY A 390 5.06 -0.40 -6.31
N CYS A 391 4.93 -1.42 -7.15
CA CYS A 391 3.90 -2.47 -7.08
C CYS A 391 4.07 -3.28 -5.78
N ILE A 392 3.53 -2.81 -4.67
CA ILE A 392 3.95 -3.20 -3.32
C ILE A 392 3.36 -4.52 -2.87
N GLY A 393 2.13 -4.86 -3.31
CA GLY A 393 1.45 -6.13 -3.05
C GLY A 393 1.85 -6.79 -1.72
N THR A 394 2.31 -8.03 -1.75
CA THR A 394 2.78 -8.74 -0.55
C THR A 394 4.29 -8.60 -0.30
N ILE A 395 4.94 -7.58 -0.89
CA ILE A 395 6.39 -7.45 -0.95
C ILE A 395 6.93 -6.69 0.25
N THR A 396 7.91 -7.28 0.91
CA THR A 396 8.63 -6.69 2.04
C THR A 396 10.12 -6.62 1.75
N TYR A 397 10.85 -5.88 2.58
CA TYR A 397 12.30 -5.79 2.47
C TYR A 397 12.99 -7.09 2.95
N GLN A 398 14.21 -7.30 2.49
CA GLN A 398 15.13 -8.27 3.08
C GLN A 398 16.57 -7.77 2.95
N ARG A 399 17.48 -8.37 3.72
CA ARG A 399 18.92 -8.08 3.69
C ARG A 399 19.74 -9.36 3.62
N GLY A 400 19.24 -10.38 2.92
CA GLY A 400 19.87 -11.70 2.89
C GLY A 400 21.26 -11.70 2.25
N ALA A 401 21.51 -10.79 1.30
CA ALA A 401 22.80 -10.64 0.62
C ALA A 401 23.87 -9.96 1.49
N SER A 402 23.46 -9.26 2.52
CA SER A 402 24.27 -8.34 3.32
C SER A 402 24.02 -8.62 4.81
N ASP A 403 24.84 -9.49 5.39
CA ASP A 403 24.79 -9.79 6.82
C ASP A 403 25.84 -8.93 7.53
N ASP A 404 25.46 -8.26 8.62
CA ASP A 404 26.40 -7.53 9.47
C ASP A 404 26.76 -8.29 10.75
N GLY A 405 26.12 -9.44 11.01
CA GLY A 405 26.35 -10.29 12.18
C GLY A 405 25.91 -9.65 13.50
N LEU A 406 25.06 -8.63 13.46
CA LEU A 406 24.63 -7.87 14.63
C LEU A 406 23.30 -8.38 15.19
N ASP A 407 23.15 -8.29 16.51
CA ASP A 407 21.88 -8.50 17.20
C ASP A 407 21.16 -7.15 17.27
N LEU A 408 20.16 -6.96 16.40
CA LEU A 408 19.50 -5.67 16.16
C LEU A 408 18.04 -5.72 16.59
N THR A 409 17.54 -4.60 17.10
CA THR A 409 16.10 -4.36 17.17
C THR A 409 15.53 -4.18 15.75
N ARG A 410 14.22 -4.35 15.61
CA ARG A 410 13.55 -4.16 14.31
C ARG A 410 13.74 -2.74 13.74
N HIS A 411 13.69 -1.73 14.61
CA HIS A 411 13.95 -0.36 14.15
C HIS A 411 15.39 -0.21 13.63
N GLU A 412 16.38 -0.77 14.34
CA GLU A 412 17.78 -0.75 13.86
C GLU A 412 17.94 -1.53 12.55
N GLU A 413 17.25 -2.64 12.34
CA GLU A 413 17.22 -3.33 11.05
C GLU A 413 16.64 -2.45 9.92
N ALA A 414 15.57 -1.68 10.18
CA ALA A 414 14.98 -0.74 9.22
C ALA A 414 15.96 0.39 8.89
N VAL A 415 16.64 0.93 9.89
CA VAL A 415 17.72 1.92 9.74
C VAL A 415 18.81 1.38 8.82
N ARG A 416 19.29 0.15 9.08
CA ARG A 416 20.35 -0.46 8.28
C ARG A 416 19.90 -0.75 6.85
N TYR A 417 18.68 -1.26 6.67
CA TYR A 417 18.10 -1.45 5.34
C TYR A 417 18.03 -0.13 4.56
N GLY A 418 17.57 0.95 5.21
CA GLY A 418 17.49 2.26 4.57
C GLY A 418 18.86 2.82 4.17
N TYR A 419 19.87 2.74 5.04
CA TYR A 419 21.23 3.16 4.66
C TYR A 419 21.79 2.36 3.49
N GLU A 420 21.59 1.04 3.50
CA GLU A 420 22.02 0.16 2.42
C GLU A 420 21.34 0.49 1.10
N MET A 421 20.02 0.67 1.11
CA MET A 421 19.26 1.09 -0.07
C MET A 421 19.70 2.47 -0.58
N GLY A 422 20.02 3.41 0.30
CA GLY A 422 20.61 4.70 -0.08
C GLY A 422 21.93 4.56 -0.84
N TYR A 423 22.81 3.66 -0.38
CA TYR A 423 24.05 3.36 -1.08
C TYR A 423 23.83 2.64 -2.43
N ILE A 424 22.92 1.66 -2.48
CA ILE A 424 22.55 0.93 -3.70
C ILE A 424 22.00 1.89 -4.76
N ILE A 425 21.09 2.79 -4.38
CA ILE A 425 20.51 3.80 -5.27
C ILE A 425 21.61 4.68 -5.87
N LEU A 426 22.53 5.19 -5.06
CA LEU A 426 23.65 6.00 -5.56
C LEU A 426 24.67 5.16 -6.37
N GLY A 427 24.80 3.88 -6.03
CA GLY A 427 25.77 2.92 -6.56
C GLY A 427 25.39 2.25 -7.88
N LEU A 428 24.15 2.40 -8.36
CA LEU A 428 23.66 1.72 -9.58
C LEU A 428 24.61 1.83 -10.78
N THR A 429 25.23 2.99 -10.99
CA THR A 429 26.13 3.25 -12.13
C THR A 429 27.60 3.24 -11.75
N LYS A 430 27.94 2.79 -10.54
CA LYS A 430 29.30 2.78 -9.99
C LYS A 430 29.84 1.36 -9.94
N SER A 431 31.12 1.20 -10.28
CA SER A 431 31.84 -0.05 -10.05
C SER A 431 31.92 -0.36 -8.55
N GLU A 432 32.13 -1.62 -8.19
CA GLU A 432 32.35 -2.04 -6.80
C GLU A 432 33.41 -1.19 -6.06
N ALA A 433 34.54 -0.88 -6.72
CA ALA A 433 35.59 -0.05 -6.13
C ALA A 433 35.14 1.39 -5.86
N GLU A 434 34.28 1.94 -6.73
CA GLU A 434 33.69 3.26 -6.53
C GLU A 434 32.61 3.24 -5.44
N CYS A 435 31.80 2.18 -5.36
CA CYS A 435 30.85 1.94 -4.28
C CYS A 435 31.56 1.89 -2.92
N LYS A 436 32.64 1.11 -2.82
CA LYS A 436 33.48 1.07 -1.61
C LYS A 436 34.01 2.44 -1.23
N LYS A 437 34.55 3.20 -2.18
CA LYS A 437 35.06 4.55 -1.93
C LYS A 437 33.94 5.49 -1.47
N MET A 438 32.76 5.40 -2.11
CA MET A 438 31.58 6.20 -1.77
C MET A 438 31.10 5.91 -0.35
N ASN A 439 31.04 4.64 0.06
CA ASN A 439 30.65 4.23 1.40
C ASN A 439 31.39 5.04 2.49
N TYR A 440 32.73 5.02 2.45
CA TYR A 440 33.54 5.75 3.42
C TYR A 440 33.47 7.27 3.24
N ALA A 441 33.33 7.76 2.01
CA ALA A 441 33.24 9.20 1.75
C ALA A 441 31.95 9.83 2.28
N LEU A 442 30.84 9.08 2.31
CA LEU A 442 29.55 9.54 2.82
C LEU A 442 29.42 9.35 4.34
N GLY A 443 30.35 8.68 5.00
CA GLY A 443 30.41 8.59 6.46
C GLY A 443 30.28 7.18 7.02
N ASP A 444 30.27 6.15 6.17
CA ASP A 444 30.28 4.75 6.59
C ASP A 444 29.09 4.37 7.49
N PHE A 445 27.87 4.75 7.07
CA PHE A 445 26.64 4.48 7.82
C PHE A 445 26.40 3.01 8.19
N LEU A 446 26.94 2.05 7.43
CA LEU A 446 26.85 0.62 7.71
C LEU A 446 28.03 0.08 8.56
N GLY A 447 28.92 0.95 9.02
CA GLY A 447 30.02 0.61 9.91
C GLY A 447 31.02 -0.38 9.29
N GLU A 448 31.28 -0.32 7.99
CA GLU A 448 32.23 -1.19 7.28
C GLU A 448 33.64 -1.11 7.88
N ALA A 449 34.05 0.04 8.41
CA ALA A 449 35.35 0.21 9.06
C ALA A 449 35.44 -0.55 10.39
N GLU A 450 34.33 -0.67 11.11
CA GLU A 450 34.26 -1.32 12.42
C GLU A 450 33.98 -2.82 12.28
N TYR A 451 33.00 -3.18 11.45
CA TYR A 451 32.44 -4.53 11.38
C TYR A 451 32.89 -5.31 10.14
N GLY A 452 33.43 -4.66 9.10
CA GLY A 452 33.72 -5.30 7.81
C GLY A 452 34.78 -6.41 7.85
N ALA A 453 35.51 -6.55 8.96
CA ALA A 453 36.47 -7.63 9.18
C ALA A 453 35.90 -8.77 10.04
N ASN A 454 34.68 -8.65 10.56
CA ASN A 454 34.06 -9.67 11.39
C ASN A 454 33.71 -10.90 10.56
N GLU A 455 33.86 -12.08 11.17
CA GLU A 455 33.39 -13.33 10.56
C GLU A 455 31.86 -13.27 10.42
N GLY A 456 31.37 -13.53 9.21
CA GLY A 456 29.94 -13.40 8.87
C GLY A 456 29.55 -12.08 8.22
N TYR A 457 30.36 -11.02 8.34
CA TYR A 457 30.05 -9.74 7.71
C TYR A 457 30.19 -9.82 6.18
N THR A 458 29.15 -9.38 5.47
CA THR A 458 29.14 -9.25 4.01
C THR A 458 28.84 -7.81 3.62
N SER A 459 29.85 -7.13 3.08
CA SER A 459 29.70 -5.76 2.59
C SER A 459 28.66 -5.67 1.48
N TRP A 460 27.84 -4.63 1.52
CA TRP A 460 26.77 -4.39 0.54
C TRP A 460 27.28 -4.26 -0.92
N TYR A 461 28.52 -3.78 -1.08
CA TYR A 461 29.15 -3.60 -2.40
C TYR A 461 29.91 -4.84 -2.90
N LYS A 462 29.95 -5.94 -2.13
CA LYS A 462 30.67 -7.15 -2.53
C LYS A 462 30.04 -7.74 -3.79
N ASP A 463 30.87 -8.06 -4.77
CA ASP A 463 30.46 -8.60 -6.08
C ASP A 463 29.48 -7.68 -6.85
N TRP A 464 29.46 -6.37 -6.49
CA TRP A 464 28.52 -5.41 -7.04
C TRP A 464 28.74 -5.19 -8.54
N LYS A 465 27.65 -5.33 -9.30
CA LYS A 465 27.61 -5.09 -10.74
C LYS A 465 26.80 -3.83 -11.03
N SER A 466 27.47 -2.82 -11.57
CA SER A 466 26.84 -1.62 -12.08
C SER A 466 25.93 -1.92 -13.27
N VAL A 467 24.93 -1.09 -13.47
CA VAL A 467 24.05 -1.02 -14.64
C VAL A 467 24.33 0.25 -15.44
N SER A 468 23.90 0.26 -16.70
CA SER A 468 23.91 1.47 -17.51
C SER A 468 22.82 2.44 -17.08
N GLU A 469 23.02 3.71 -17.43
CA GLU A 469 22.04 4.78 -17.26
C GLU A 469 21.78 5.42 -18.62
N THR A 470 20.51 5.68 -18.91
CA THR A 470 20.03 6.20 -20.19
C THR A 470 19.31 7.52 -20.00
N GLU A 471 19.50 8.46 -20.91
CA GLU A 471 18.73 9.71 -20.91
C GLU A 471 17.26 9.43 -21.20
N VAL A 472 16.37 10.07 -20.43
CA VAL A 472 14.92 10.00 -20.62
C VAL A 472 14.51 11.18 -21.49
N ALA A 473 13.91 10.90 -22.63
CA ALA A 473 13.52 11.93 -23.58
C ALA A 473 12.50 12.92 -22.95
N PRO A 474 12.61 14.25 -23.16
CA PRO A 474 11.74 15.24 -22.54
C PRO A 474 10.33 15.25 -23.15
N MET A 475 9.52 14.31 -22.69
CA MET A 475 8.13 14.11 -23.08
C MET A 475 7.35 13.61 -21.87
N LEU A 476 6.40 14.40 -21.38
CA LEU A 476 5.53 14.03 -20.27
C LEU A 476 4.10 13.89 -20.76
N ASN A 477 3.51 12.71 -20.66
CA ASN A 477 2.08 12.56 -20.84
C ASN A 477 1.48 12.12 -19.50
N ILE A 478 0.32 12.65 -19.12
CA ILE A 478 -0.38 12.22 -17.91
C ILE A 478 -1.88 12.40 -18.08
N ALA A 479 -2.65 11.40 -17.67
CA ALA A 479 -4.11 11.49 -17.57
C ALA A 479 -4.62 10.68 -16.39
N HIS A 480 -5.81 11.04 -15.91
CA HIS A 480 -6.50 10.37 -14.83
C HIS A 480 -7.94 10.06 -15.21
N LYS A 481 -8.47 8.97 -14.64
CA LYS A 481 -9.87 8.59 -14.72
C LYS A 481 -10.39 8.35 -13.32
N GLN A 482 -11.42 9.11 -12.92
CA GLN A 482 -12.21 8.77 -11.73
C GLN A 482 -13.34 7.82 -12.12
N TYR A 483 -13.67 6.89 -11.22
CA TYR A 483 -14.72 5.90 -11.45
C TYR A 483 -15.32 5.44 -10.13
N ILE A 484 -16.52 4.86 -10.23
CA ILE A 484 -17.22 4.25 -9.10
C ILE A 484 -16.87 2.77 -9.04
N ILE A 485 -16.52 2.28 -7.84
CA ILE A 485 -16.16 0.90 -7.56
C ILE A 485 -17.06 0.32 -6.46
N GLU A 486 -17.45 -0.95 -6.59
CA GLU A 486 -18.26 -1.66 -5.60
C GLU A 486 -17.42 -1.99 -4.36
N VAL A 487 -17.96 -1.69 -3.19
CA VAL A 487 -17.44 -2.17 -1.91
C VAL A 487 -18.16 -3.47 -1.56
N SER A 488 -17.55 -4.58 -1.97
CA SER A 488 -18.06 -5.95 -1.79
C SER A 488 -17.48 -6.64 -0.56
N ASN A 489 -16.44 -6.07 0.05
CA ASN A 489 -15.93 -6.50 1.34
C ASN A 489 -16.85 -6.01 2.47
N VAL A 490 -17.45 -6.97 3.18
CA VAL A 490 -18.39 -6.72 4.28
C VAL A 490 -17.79 -5.91 5.43
N LEU A 491 -16.48 -6.03 5.67
CA LEU A 491 -15.80 -5.25 6.71
C LEU A 491 -15.77 -3.77 6.34
N MET A 492 -15.52 -3.48 5.06
CA MET A 492 -15.52 -2.10 4.55
C MET A 492 -16.92 -1.52 4.44
N ASP A 493 -17.96 -2.36 4.25
CA ASP A 493 -19.35 -1.92 4.38
C ASP A 493 -19.63 -1.37 5.79
N ILE A 494 -19.13 -2.06 6.82
CA ILE A 494 -19.33 -1.66 8.21
C ILE A 494 -18.55 -0.38 8.51
N VAL A 495 -17.30 -0.29 8.05
CA VAL A 495 -16.49 0.93 8.14
C VAL A 495 -17.23 2.12 7.53
N GLY A 496 -17.78 1.96 6.32
CA GLY A 496 -18.57 3.01 5.67
C GLY A 496 -19.85 3.36 6.41
N LYS A 497 -20.59 2.37 6.92
CA LYS A 497 -21.80 2.59 7.73
C LYS A 497 -21.54 3.40 8.98
N THR A 498 -20.39 3.21 9.62
CA THR A 498 -20.07 3.90 10.89
C THR A 498 -19.52 5.31 10.71
N GLY A 499 -19.08 5.68 9.50
CA GLY A 499 -18.54 7.00 9.21
C GLY A 499 -17.24 7.32 9.97
N ILE A 500 -16.48 6.29 10.37
CA ILE A 500 -15.21 6.45 11.11
C ILE A 500 -14.02 6.74 10.19
N THR A 501 -14.20 6.69 8.88
CA THR A 501 -13.16 7.03 7.90
C THR A 501 -13.64 8.19 7.04
N ASP A 502 -12.71 8.85 6.35
CA ASP A 502 -13.04 9.89 5.39
C ASP A 502 -13.30 9.35 3.98
N TYR A 503 -13.33 8.02 3.79
CA TYR A 503 -13.71 7.41 2.51
C TYR A 503 -15.13 7.82 2.10
N PHE A 504 -15.33 8.10 0.82
CA PHE A 504 -16.60 8.55 0.28
C PHE A 504 -17.51 7.37 -0.08
N PHE A 505 -18.56 7.13 0.70
CA PHE A 505 -19.47 6.02 0.47
C PHE A 505 -20.78 6.42 -0.23
N LEU A 506 -21.17 5.59 -1.19
CA LEU A 506 -22.44 5.61 -1.89
C LEU A 506 -23.23 4.34 -1.56
N TYR A 507 -24.55 4.45 -1.46
CA TYR A 507 -25.43 3.31 -1.27
C TYR A 507 -26.54 3.25 -2.32
N ASP A 508 -26.61 2.13 -3.02
CA ASP A 508 -27.69 1.80 -3.95
C ASP A 508 -28.76 0.97 -3.23
N LYS A 509 -29.88 1.62 -2.93
CA LYS A 509 -31.05 1.01 -2.29
C LYS A 509 -31.73 -0.07 -3.14
N THR A 510 -31.55 -0.03 -4.46
CA THR A 510 -32.20 -0.98 -5.38
C THR A 510 -31.42 -2.29 -5.43
N ALA A 511 -30.09 -2.19 -5.45
CA ALA A 511 -29.20 -3.34 -5.47
C ALA A 511 -28.81 -3.83 -4.07
N ASP A 512 -29.06 -3.05 -3.02
CA ASP A 512 -28.56 -3.28 -1.65
C ASP A 512 -27.03 -3.42 -1.63
N LYS A 513 -26.35 -2.43 -2.25
CA LYS A 513 -24.90 -2.44 -2.47
C LYS A 513 -24.25 -1.11 -2.10
N TYR A 514 -23.00 -1.20 -1.66
CA TYR A 514 -22.15 -0.07 -1.37
C TYR A 514 -21.15 0.18 -2.49
N TYR A 515 -20.85 1.43 -2.72
CA TYR A 515 -19.86 1.87 -3.68
C TYR A 515 -19.00 2.99 -3.09
N THR A 516 -17.85 3.24 -3.68
CA THR A 516 -17.01 4.41 -3.41
C THR A 516 -16.51 5.00 -4.72
N VAL A 517 -15.97 6.22 -4.65
CA VAL A 517 -15.28 6.86 -5.78
C VAL A 517 -13.78 6.77 -5.55
N THR A 518 -13.07 6.33 -6.56
CA THR A 518 -11.60 6.32 -6.61
C THR A 518 -11.12 6.79 -7.98
N GLU A 519 -9.82 6.80 -8.20
CA GLU A 519 -9.23 7.16 -9.48
C GLU A 519 -7.99 6.32 -9.80
N ALA A 520 -7.74 6.12 -11.09
CA ALA A 520 -6.50 5.57 -11.62
C ALA A 520 -5.87 6.58 -12.58
N GLY A 521 -4.55 6.55 -12.70
CA GLY A 521 -3.81 7.42 -13.60
C GLY A 521 -2.87 6.67 -14.52
N TYR A 522 -2.54 7.36 -15.60
CA TYR A 522 -1.61 6.95 -16.64
C TYR A 522 -0.55 8.04 -16.75
N MET A 523 0.73 7.66 -16.85
CA MET A 523 1.80 8.60 -17.14
C MET A 523 2.88 7.99 -18.05
N GLU A 524 3.39 8.77 -19.01
CA GLU A 524 4.63 8.45 -19.72
C GLU A 524 5.72 9.43 -19.31
N LEU A 525 6.87 8.88 -18.92
CA LEU A 525 8.11 9.62 -18.66
C LEU A 525 9.09 9.31 -19.78
N GLY A 526 9.11 10.21 -20.77
CA GLY A 526 9.82 9.99 -22.02
C GLY A 526 9.29 8.76 -22.77
N ASP A 527 10.18 8.17 -23.55
CA ASP A 527 10.01 6.85 -24.18
C ASP A 527 10.47 5.70 -23.26
N SER A 528 10.83 6.03 -22.00
CA SER A 528 11.54 5.14 -21.09
C SER A 528 10.60 4.37 -20.17
N LEU A 529 9.55 5.02 -19.65
CA LEU A 529 8.62 4.42 -18.70
C LEU A 529 7.18 4.75 -19.04
N LEU A 530 6.34 3.73 -18.93
CA LEU A 530 4.90 3.86 -18.79
C LEU A 530 4.55 3.58 -17.32
N VAL A 531 3.70 4.38 -16.70
CA VAL A 531 3.40 4.28 -15.27
C VAL A 531 1.90 4.22 -15.06
N GLU A 532 1.46 3.17 -14.37
CA GLU A 532 0.14 3.14 -13.73
C GLU A 532 0.22 3.85 -12.38
N LEU A 533 -0.62 4.86 -12.18
CA LEU A 533 -0.82 5.53 -10.90
C LEU A 533 -1.99 4.83 -10.20
N CYS A 534 -1.70 3.90 -9.30
CA CYS A 534 -2.66 2.95 -8.76
C CYS A 534 -3.15 3.35 -7.35
N PRO A 535 -4.47 3.30 -7.06
CA PRO A 535 -5.05 3.75 -5.79
C PRO A 535 -4.89 2.78 -4.60
N GLY A 536 -4.14 1.69 -4.73
CA GLY A 536 -4.05 0.65 -3.70
C GLY A 536 -2.74 -0.11 -3.72
N GLU A 537 -2.73 -1.32 -3.17
CA GLU A 537 -1.56 -2.20 -3.08
C GLU A 537 -1.66 -3.31 -4.14
N THR A 538 -0.98 -3.12 -5.27
CA THR A 538 -1.10 -3.97 -6.44
C THR A 538 -0.31 -5.26 -6.28
N TYR A 539 -0.98 -6.41 -6.42
CA TYR A 539 -0.31 -7.71 -6.45
C TYR A 539 0.61 -7.83 -7.66
N GLY A 540 1.81 -8.39 -7.46
CA GLY A 540 2.83 -8.43 -8.48
C GLY A 540 2.44 -9.25 -9.72
N GLU A 541 1.52 -10.21 -9.59
CA GLU A 541 0.94 -10.97 -10.69
C GLU A 541 0.19 -10.10 -11.69
N LEU A 542 -0.46 -9.02 -11.24
CA LEU A 542 -1.18 -8.10 -12.13
C LEU A 542 -0.19 -7.34 -13.04
N LEU A 543 1.00 -7.02 -12.52
CA LEU A 543 2.06 -6.37 -13.28
C LEU A 543 2.83 -7.38 -14.15
N MET A 544 3.32 -8.46 -13.55
CA MET A 544 4.30 -9.39 -14.11
C MET A 544 3.66 -10.57 -14.86
N GLY A 545 2.46 -11.00 -14.46
CA GLY A 545 1.82 -12.22 -14.93
C GLY A 545 2.16 -13.44 -14.07
N GLY A 546 2.30 -14.60 -14.70
CA GLY A 546 2.64 -15.85 -14.00
C GLY A 546 1.45 -16.63 -13.48
N ASP A 547 1.74 -17.58 -12.58
CA ASP A 547 0.78 -18.61 -12.17
C ASP A 547 -0.41 -18.08 -11.37
N GLY A 548 -0.22 -17.01 -10.60
CA GLY A 548 -1.31 -16.39 -9.81
C GLY A 548 -2.23 -15.48 -10.64
N LEU A 549 -1.97 -15.32 -11.94
CA LEU A 549 -2.90 -14.65 -12.85
C LEU A 549 -3.83 -15.65 -13.58
N LYS A 550 -3.68 -16.96 -13.35
CA LYS A 550 -4.49 -17.99 -14.03
C LYS A 550 -5.96 -17.90 -13.61
N GLY A 551 -6.84 -17.66 -14.58
CA GLY A 551 -8.28 -17.51 -14.38
C GLY A 551 -8.73 -16.05 -14.40
N PHE A 552 -7.82 -15.13 -14.10
CA PHE A 552 -8.08 -13.70 -14.21
C PHE A 552 -8.36 -13.29 -15.66
N LYS A 553 -9.36 -12.42 -15.85
CA LYS A 553 -9.87 -12.10 -17.19
C LYS A 553 -8.94 -11.24 -18.05
N TYR A 554 -7.96 -10.57 -17.46
CA TYR A 554 -7.00 -9.74 -18.19
C TYR A 554 -5.61 -10.35 -18.16
N LYS A 555 -4.84 -10.03 -19.19
CA LYS A 555 -3.39 -10.28 -19.21
C LYS A 555 -2.70 -9.36 -18.21
N SER A 556 -1.47 -9.69 -17.85
CA SER A 556 -0.67 -8.79 -17.03
C SER A 556 -0.39 -7.49 -17.78
N LEU A 557 -0.07 -6.45 -17.02
CA LEU A 557 0.30 -5.15 -17.58
C LEU A 557 1.53 -5.27 -18.48
N ARG A 558 2.54 -6.05 -18.11
CA ARG A 558 3.74 -6.26 -18.96
C ARG A 558 3.47 -7.08 -20.21
N GLU A 559 2.56 -8.04 -20.17
CA GLU A 559 2.15 -8.73 -21.39
C GLU A 559 1.38 -7.79 -22.33
N THR A 560 0.61 -6.85 -21.78
CA THR A 560 -0.24 -5.92 -22.55
C THR A 560 0.55 -4.73 -23.10
N TYR A 561 1.42 -4.12 -22.29
CA TYR A 561 2.08 -2.85 -22.57
C TYR A 561 3.61 -2.93 -22.68
N GLY A 562 4.20 -4.10 -22.40
CA GLY A 562 5.65 -4.32 -22.46
C GLY A 562 6.38 -4.07 -21.12
N GLU A 563 7.66 -4.46 -21.06
CA GLU A 563 8.48 -4.48 -19.83
C GLU A 563 8.79 -3.11 -19.20
N ASN A 564 8.47 -2.02 -19.90
CA ASN A 564 8.72 -0.66 -19.41
C ASN A 564 7.55 -0.09 -18.60
N ILE A 565 6.43 -0.83 -18.48
CA ILE A 565 5.38 -0.45 -17.55
C ILE A 565 5.78 -0.75 -16.10
N ILE A 566 5.59 0.24 -15.24
CA ILE A 566 5.74 0.15 -13.78
C ILE A 566 4.47 0.65 -13.09
N VAL A 567 4.35 0.40 -11.79
CA VAL A 567 3.22 0.83 -10.97
C VAL A 567 3.72 1.74 -9.86
N PHE A 568 3.04 2.86 -9.66
CA PHE A 568 3.13 3.67 -8.44
C PHE A 568 1.88 3.43 -7.62
N ASP A 569 2.03 2.63 -6.57
CA ASP A 569 0.93 2.27 -5.68
C ASP A 569 0.58 3.40 -4.70
N LEU A 570 -0.59 3.23 -4.07
CA LEU A 570 -1.13 4.13 -3.05
C LEU A 570 -1.17 5.58 -3.52
N MET A 571 -1.50 5.77 -4.80
CA MET A 571 -1.57 7.06 -5.47
C MET A 571 -3.00 7.56 -5.49
N ASN A 572 -3.22 8.71 -4.86
CA ASN A 572 -4.48 9.44 -4.76
C ASN A 572 -5.62 8.73 -3.99
N ASP A 573 -5.37 7.55 -3.44
CA ASP A 573 -6.29 6.82 -2.57
C ASP A 573 -5.51 5.69 -1.85
N ALA A 574 -6.17 5.01 -0.91
CA ALA A 574 -5.68 3.79 -0.27
C ALA A 574 -6.78 2.74 -0.21
N ILE A 575 -7.03 2.07 -1.34
CA ILE A 575 -8.14 1.12 -1.48
C ILE A 575 -7.85 -0.30 -0.97
N GLY A 576 -6.69 -0.46 -0.33
CA GLY A 576 -6.18 -1.74 0.13
C GLY A 576 -5.63 -2.62 -0.98
N TYR A 577 -5.54 -3.93 -0.70
CA TYR A 577 -5.02 -4.91 -1.65
C TYR A 577 -5.86 -5.04 -2.92
N ILE A 578 -5.14 -5.07 -4.05
CA ILE A 578 -5.66 -5.30 -5.40
C ILE A 578 -5.10 -6.66 -5.84
N GLU A 579 -5.80 -7.72 -5.46
CA GLU A 579 -5.48 -9.13 -5.75
C GLU A 579 -6.34 -9.65 -6.92
N PRO A 580 -5.82 -10.53 -7.80
CA PRO A 580 -6.62 -11.17 -8.83
C PRO A 580 -7.94 -11.74 -8.27
N ASP A 581 -9.06 -11.44 -8.93
CA ASP A 581 -10.42 -11.71 -8.41
C ASP A 581 -10.67 -13.17 -7.98
N ASP A 582 -10.01 -14.13 -8.64
CA ASP A 582 -10.15 -15.56 -8.37
C ASP A 582 -9.40 -16.03 -7.11
N ASP A 583 -8.42 -15.26 -6.67
CA ASP A 583 -7.59 -15.55 -5.50
C ASP A 583 -7.99 -14.72 -4.27
N PHE A 584 -8.88 -13.72 -4.45
CA PHE A 584 -9.35 -12.84 -3.40
C PHE A 584 -9.79 -13.58 -2.12
N VAL A 585 -9.12 -13.26 -1.02
CA VAL A 585 -9.50 -13.74 0.30
C VAL A 585 -9.28 -12.69 1.38
N MET A 586 -10.30 -12.44 2.20
CA MET A 586 -10.18 -11.48 3.31
C MET A 586 -9.16 -11.93 4.34
N ALA A 587 -9.16 -13.23 4.66
CA ALA A 587 -8.23 -13.86 5.58
C ALA A 587 -8.03 -15.31 5.16
N GLY A 588 -6.86 -15.65 4.64
CA GLY A 588 -6.68 -16.92 3.97
C GLY A 588 -5.30 -17.53 4.10
N VAL A 589 -5.07 -18.52 3.24
CA VAL A 589 -3.78 -19.14 3.02
C VAL A 589 -3.51 -19.34 1.53
N GLN A 590 -2.24 -19.36 1.16
CA GLN A 590 -1.80 -19.83 -0.15
C GLN A 590 -0.80 -20.97 0.02
N TYR A 591 -0.88 -21.98 -0.85
CA TYR A 591 0.05 -23.10 -0.78
C TYR A 591 1.33 -22.80 -1.55
N SER A 592 2.45 -22.82 -0.84
CA SER A 592 3.78 -22.68 -1.40
C SER A 592 4.36 -24.05 -1.75
N GLU A 593 4.57 -24.28 -3.04
CA GLU A 593 5.32 -25.45 -3.52
C GLU A 593 6.78 -25.39 -3.06
N LYS A 594 7.36 -24.18 -3.06
CA LYS A 594 8.75 -23.92 -2.66
C LYS A 594 9.01 -24.29 -1.19
N LYS A 595 8.06 -24.00 -0.30
CA LYS A 595 8.17 -24.28 1.15
C LYS A 595 7.50 -25.59 1.58
N GLU A 596 6.77 -26.24 0.67
CA GLU A 596 5.82 -27.33 0.94
C GLU A 596 4.84 -27.04 2.10
N SER A 597 4.44 -25.78 2.27
CA SER A 597 3.63 -25.31 3.40
C SER A 597 2.63 -24.23 2.95
N PHE A 598 1.72 -23.87 3.86
CA PHE A 598 0.80 -22.75 3.63
C PHE A 598 1.44 -21.45 4.13
N ASP A 599 1.53 -20.46 3.25
CA ASP A 599 1.71 -19.07 3.63
C ASP A 599 0.36 -18.52 4.10
N THR A 600 0.38 -17.66 5.10
CA THR A 600 -0.83 -17.12 5.73
C THR A 600 -1.03 -15.63 5.45
N ASP A 601 -0.15 -15.01 4.66
CA ASP A 601 -0.11 -13.56 4.48
C ASP A 601 -0.96 -13.07 3.29
N THR A 602 -2.18 -13.61 3.22
CA THR A 602 -3.18 -13.33 2.18
C THR A 602 -4.37 -12.67 2.87
N TRP A 603 -4.21 -11.40 3.22
CA TRP A 603 -5.16 -10.66 4.04
C TRP A 603 -5.74 -9.47 3.30
N CYS A 604 -6.74 -9.69 2.45
CA CYS A 604 -7.52 -8.59 1.87
C CYS A 604 -8.59 -8.07 2.86
N LEU A 605 -8.26 -7.99 4.16
CA LEU A 605 -9.17 -7.52 5.22
C LEU A 605 -9.62 -6.08 4.99
N ILE A 606 -8.67 -5.23 4.61
CA ILE A 606 -8.87 -3.83 4.25
C ILE A 606 -8.65 -3.77 2.74
N SER A 607 -9.71 -4.03 1.98
CA SER A 607 -9.76 -3.96 0.50
C SER A 607 -11.23 -3.76 0.10
N TRP A 608 -11.49 -3.12 -1.03
CA TRP A 608 -12.87 -2.96 -1.52
C TRP A 608 -13.56 -4.27 -1.92
N GLY A 609 -12.82 -5.36 -2.08
CA GLY A 609 -13.36 -6.71 -2.17
C GLY A 609 -13.03 -7.42 -3.48
N GLN A 610 -13.78 -8.47 -3.78
CA GLN A 610 -13.38 -9.50 -4.75
C GLN A 610 -13.10 -8.98 -6.17
N ASN A 611 -13.89 -8.03 -6.66
CA ASN A 611 -13.76 -7.56 -8.05
C ASN A 611 -12.90 -6.31 -8.20
N THR A 612 -12.07 -6.00 -7.19
CA THR A 612 -11.29 -4.76 -7.14
C THR A 612 -10.25 -4.73 -8.25
N ALA A 613 -9.44 -5.78 -8.39
CA ALA A 613 -8.41 -5.85 -9.42
C ALA A 613 -9.01 -5.72 -10.81
N SER A 614 -10.06 -6.46 -11.10
CA SER A 614 -10.63 -6.43 -12.43
C SER A 614 -11.40 -5.15 -12.76
N LYS A 615 -11.81 -4.37 -11.76
CA LYS A 615 -12.30 -3.01 -11.96
C LYS A 615 -11.13 -2.06 -12.24
N VAL A 616 -10.14 -1.99 -11.35
CA VAL A 616 -8.98 -1.08 -11.47
C VAL A 616 -8.26 -1.28 -12.81
N ILE A 617 -7.89 -2.52 -13.14
CA ILE A 617 -7.19 -2.83 -14.39
C ILE A 617 -8.02 -2.45 -15.61
N SER A 618 -9.33 -2.70 -15.59
CA SER A 618 -10.19 -2.31 -16.73
C SER A 618 -10.28 -0.81 -16.93
N GLU A 619 -10.34 -0.05 -15.83
CA GLU A 619 -10.43 1.41 -15.89
C GLU A 619 -9.10 2.04 -16.33
N PHE A 620 -7.97 1.44 -15.92
CA PHE A 620 -6.65 1.80 -16.44
C PHE A 620 -6.52 1.48 -17.94
N MET A 621 -6.94 0.29 -18.38
CA MET A 621 -6.93 -0.08 -19.81
C MET A 621 -7.78 0.88 -20.65
N ASP A 622 -9.01 1.17 -20.20
CA ASP A 622 -9.88 2.15 -20.85
C ASP A 622 -9.24 3.55 -20.91
N LEU A 623 -8.50 3.94 -19.87
CA LEU A 623 -7.79 5.22 -19.83
C LEU A 623 -6.66 5.25 -20.86
N VAL A 624 -5.83 4.20 -20.93
CA VAL A 624 -4.77 4.07 -21.94
C VAL A 624 -5.35 4.14 -23.36
N ASP A 625 -6.41 3.38 -23.63
CA ASP A 625 -7.09 3.34 -24.93
C ASP A 625 -7.75 4.68 -25.30
N SER A 626 -8.02 5.55 -24.32
CA SER A 626 -8.60 6.87 -24.57
C SER A 626 -7.58 7.95 -24.94
N VAL A 627 -6.29 7.70 -24.68
CA VAL A 627 -5.20 8.66 -24.90
C VAL A 627 -4.15 8.21 -25.93
N LYS A 628 -4.17 6.93 -26.32
CA LYS A 628 -3.41 6.35 -27.45
C LYS A 628 -4.31 6.18 -28.67
#